data_AF-A0A7K2M3P0-F1
#
_entry.id   AF-A0A7K2M3P0-F1
#
_cell.length_a   1.000
_cell.length_b   1.000
_cell.length_c   1.000
_cell.angle_alpha   90.00
_cell.angle_beta   90.00
_cell.angle_gamma   90.00
#
_symmetry.space_group_name_H-M   'P 1'
#
loop_
_entity.id
_entity.type
_entity.pdbx_description
1 polymer ?
#
loop_
_entity_poly.entity_id
_entity_poly.type
_entity_poly.pdbx_seq_one_letter_code
_entity_poly.pdbx_strand_id
1 'polypeptide(L)'
;MRWNLRMKAAERGIWKSTDMRRQLAAAGMEISAGKMSALWTGTPTTIRLDDLDVICDVLDCDPTALLIREPDKVAARRPQPQQAASATSDTSVVVTPRFGRPRSEPPL
;
A
#
# COMPACT_ATOMS: atom_id res chain seq x y z
N MET A 1 4.22 1.76 -2.51
CA MET A 1 5.21 1.73 -1.42
C MET A 1 6.39 0.95 -1.94
N ARG A 2 7.60 1.42 -1.66
CA ARG A 2 8.83 0.71 -1.99
C ARG A 2 9.40 0.09 -0.73
N TRP A 3 9.77 -1.18 -0.83
CA TRP A 3 10.39 -1.92 0.25
C TRP A 3 11.91 -1.72 0.25
N ASN A 4 12.45 -1.25 1.36
CA ASN A 4 13.86 -0.85 1.50
C ASN A 4 14.67 -1.75 2.47
N LEU A 5 14.19 -2.96 2.72
CA LEU A 5 14.80 -3.89 3.68
C LEU A 5 16.27 -4.16 3.38
N ARG A 6 16.61 -4.49 2.13
CA ARG A 6 17.98 -4.87 1.75
C ARG A 6 18.99 -3.76 2.00
N MET A 7 18.60 -2.50 1.80
CA MET A 7 19.49 -1.36 2.05
C MET A 7 19.69 -1.16 3.56
N LYS A 8 18.61 -1.19 4.35
CA LYS A 8 18.68 -1.06 5.81
C LYS A 8 19.45 -2.22 6.46
N ALA A 9 19.28 -3.42 5.94
CA ALA A 9 20.06 -4.60 6.32
C ALA A 9 21.55 -4.41 5.97
N ALA A 10 21.89 -3.88 4.79
CA ALA A 10 23.28 -3.62 4.42
C ALA A 10 23.96 -2.56 5.31
N GLU A 11 23.24 -1.52 5.72
CA GLU A 11 23.73 -0.51 6.68
C GLU A 11 24.11 -1.15 8.04
N ARG A 12 23.47 -2.27 8.39
CA ARG A 12 23.76 -3.12 9.57
C ARG A 12 24.86 -4.15 9.34
N GLY A 13 25.44 -4.21 8.16
CA GLY A 13 26.39 -5.26 7.76
C GLY A 13 25.74 -6.61 7.42
N ILE A 14 24.43 -6.65 7.19
CA ILE A 14 23.68 -7.85 6.82
C ILE A 14 23.55 -7.90 5.31
N TRP A 15 24.34 -8.75 4.66
CA TRP A 15 24.41 -8.83 3.20
C TRP A 15 23.64 -10.02 2.60
N LYS A 16 23.29 -11.01 3.42
CA LYS A 16 22.61 -12.24 2.97
C LYS A 16 21.28 -12.40 3.68
N SER A 17 20.27 -12.87 2.93
CA SER A 17 18.94 -13.18 3.46
C SER A 17 18.98 -14.25 4.56
N THR A 18 19.94 -15.17 4.51
CA THR A 18 20.15 -16.21 5.53
C THR A 18 20.59 -15.63 6.87
N ASP A 19 21.42 -14.59 6.84
CA ASP A 19 21.92 -13.93 8.05
C ASP A 19 20.81 -13.10 8.68
N MET A 20 20.04 -12.39 7.85
CA MET A 20 18.83 -11.70 8.30
C MET A 20 17.84 -12.66 8.95
N ARG A 21 17.58 -13.82 8.32
CA ARG A 21 16.69 -14.85 8.87
C ARG A 21 17.15 -15.33 10.24
N ARG A 22 18.46 -15.50 10.45
CA ARG A 22 19.04 -15.91 11.73
C ARG A 22 18.83 -14.84 12.80
N GLN A 23 19.01 -13.56 12.46
CA GLN A 23 18.80 -12.46 13.40
C GLN A 23 17.33 -12.30 13.79
N LEU A 24 16.42 -12.42 12.82
CA LEU A 24 14.99 -12.43 13.08
C LEU A 24 14.58 -13.60 13.99
N ALA A 25 15.11 -14.81 13.73
CA ALA A 25 14.87 -15.97 14.58
C ALA A 25 15.36 -15.74 16.02
N ALA A 26 16.54 -15.12 16.19
CA ALA A 26 17.07 -14.77 17.51
C ALA A 26 16.18 -13.75 18.25
N ALA A 27 15.47 -12.90 17.53
CA ALA A 27 14.47 -11.97 18.08
C ALA A 27 13.06 -12.59 18.25
N GLY A 28 12.92 -13.91 18.05
CA GLY A 28 11.64 -14.62 18.22
C GLY A 28 10.74 -14.65 16.98
N MET A 29 11.23 -14.19 15.82
CA MET A 29 10.53 -14.29 14.54
C MET A 29 11.08 -15.44 13.69
N GLU A 30 10.34 -16.55 13.69
CA GLU A 30 10.64 -17.67 12.80
C GLU A 30 10.02 -17.45 11.40
N ILE A 31 10.88 -17.35 10.39
CA ILE A 31 10.49 -17.20 8.99
C ILE A 31 11.07 -18.34 8.15
N SER A 32 10.24 -18.91 7.27
CA SER A 32 10.69 -19.91 6.30
C SER A 32 11.66 -19.31 5.28
N ALA A 33 12.57 -20.11 4.73
CA ALA A 33 13.54 -19.65 3.74
C ALA A 33 12.87 -19.02 2.51
N GLY A 34 11.73 -19.58 2.06
CA GLY A 34 10.93 -19.04 0.95
C GLY A 34 10.34 -17.67 1.27
N LYS A 35 9.70 -17.50 2.44
CA LYS A 35 9.15 -16.20 2.86
C LYS A 35 10.26 -15.16 3.03
N MET A 36 11.42 -15.55 3.58
CA MET A 36 12.57 -14.66 3.68
C MET A 36 13.08 -14.22 2.32
N SER A 37 13.19 -15.14 1.35
CA SER A 37 13.65 -14.81 -0.01
C SER A 37 12.72 -13.82 -0.70
N ALA A 38 11.40 -14.02 -0.56
CA ALA A 38 10.40 -13.10 -1.08
C ALA A 38 10.48 -11.71 -0.43
N LEU A 39 10.64 -11.64 0.90
CA LEU A 39 10.85 -10.39 1.63
C LEU A 39 12.17 -9.70 1.28
N TRP A 40 13.23 -10.45 0.96
CA TRP A 40 14.55 -9.89 0.66
C TRP A 40 14.64 -9.27 -0.73
N THR A 41 13.96 -9.89 -1.71
CA THR A 41 14.09 -9.54 -3.13
C THR A 41 12.96 -8.64 -3.64
N GLY A 42 11.76 -8.77 -3.06
CA GLY A 42 10.55 -8.09 -3.53
C GLY A 42 9.89 -7.20 -2.49
N THR A 43 8.89 -6.43 -2.93
CA THR A 43 7.99 -5.71 -2.02
C THR A 43 6.87 -6.66 -1.57
N PRO A 44 6.72 -6.95 -0.27
CA PRO A 44 5.66 -7.82 0.20
C PRO A 44 4.28 -7.20 -0.07
N THR A 45 3.31 -8.02 -0.45
CA THR A 45 1.91 -7.59 -0.60
C THR A 45 1.24 -7.35 0.75
N THR A 46 1.63 -8.12 1.76
CA THR A 46 1.14 -8.04 3.14
C THR A 46 2.29 -8.27 4.10
N ILE A 47 2.27 -7.56 5.22
CA ILE A 47 3.19 -7.75 6.34
C ILE A 47 2.39 -7.53 7.64
N ARG A 48 2.63 -8.36 8.65
CA ARG A 48 2.03 -8.18 9.96
C ARG A 48 2.72 -7.02 10.67
N LEU A 49 2.00 -6.27 11.48
CA LEU A 49 2.58 -5.18 12.27
C LEU A 49 3.58 -5.71 13.29
N ASP A 50 3.24 -6.79 13.99
CA ASP A 50 4.18 -7.50 14.88
C ASP A 50 5.48 -7.88 14.16
N ASP A 51 5.37 -8.36 12.91
CA ASP A 51 6.56 -8.73 12.12
C ASP A 51 7.37 -7.47 11.76
N LEU A 52 6.69 -6.39 11.37
CA LEU A 52 7.35 -5.14 11.02
C LEU A 52 8.09 -4.56 12.22
N ASP A 53 7.51 -4.59 13.42
CA ASP A 53 8.13 -4.08 14.64
C ASP A 53 9.42 -4.84 14.99
N VAL A 54 9.41 -6.17 14.91
CA VAL A 54 10.62 -6.98 15.15
C VAL A 54 11.69 -6.74 14.08
N ILE A 55 11.30 -6.57 12.81
CA ILE A 55 12.26 -6.22 11.75
C ILE A 55 12.87 -4.84 12.03
N CYS A 56 12.06 -3.87 12.43
CA CYS A 56 12.50 -2.53 12.81
C CYS A 56 13.44 -2.57 14.01
N ASP A 57 13.19 -3.42 15.02
CA ASP A 57 14.05 -3.60 16.19
C ASP A 57 15.41 -4.22 15.82
N VAL A 58 15.41 -5.34 15.08
CA VAL A 58 16.65 -6.00 14.60
C VAL A 58 17.48 -5.06 13.72
N LEU A 59 16.81 -4.23 12.93
CA LEU A 59 17.43 -3.24 12.06
C LEU A 59 17.50 -1.84 12.69
N ASP A 60 17.16 -1.68 13.98
CA ASP A 60 17.02 -0.42 14.75
C ASP A 60 16.87 0.79 13.83
N CYS A 61 15.71 0.76 13.17
CA CYS A 61 15.26 1.71 12.18
C CYS A 61 13.74 1.84 12.26
N ASP A 62 13.22 2.98 11.81
CA ASP A 62 11.78 3.22 11.80
C ASP A 62 11.07 2.51 10.62
N PRO A 63 9.77 2.22 10.76
CA PRO A 63 8.94 1.70 9.66
C PRO A 63 9.00 2.55 8.38
N THR A 64 9.19 3.87 8.50
CA THR A 64 9.33 4.80 7.38
C THR A 64 10.62 4.61 6.59
N ALA A 65 11.65 4.06 7.25
CA ALA A 65 12.93 3.71 6.65
C ALA A 65 12.84 2.43 5.80
N LEU A 66 11.89 1.54 6.12
CA LEU A 66 11.59 0.30 5.40
C LEU A 66 10.51 0.49 4.31
N LEU A 67 9.48 1.28 4.60
CA LEU A 67 8.30 1.51 3.74
C LEU A 67 8.33 2.91 3.14
N ILE A 68 9.01 3.06 2.00
CA ILE A 68 9.17 4.35 1.36
C ILE A 68 7.94 4.69 0.51
N ARG A 69 7.35 5.86 0.75
CA ARG A 69 6.23 6.38 -0.04
C ARG A 69 6.68 6.73 -1.46
N GLU A 70 5.85 6.38 -2.44
CA GLU A 70 6.06 6.71 -3.85
C GLU A 70 4.95 7.65 -4.32
N PRO A 71 5.11 8.98 -4.15
CA PRO A 71 4.03 9.94 -4.38
C PRO A 71 3.53 9.92 -5.83
N ASP A 72 4.40 9.72 -6.81
CA ASP A 72 4.02 9.67 -8.24
C ASP A 72 3.11 8.49 -8.54
N LYS A 73 3.40 7.31 -7.98
CA LYS A 73 2.54 6.12 -8.11
C LYS A 73 1.18 6.34 -7.45
N VAL A 74 1.13 7.09 -6.35
CA VAL A 74 -0.12 7.45 -5.68
C VAL A 74 -0.91 8.48 -6.50
N ALA A 75 -0.23 9.48 -7.07
CA ALA A 75 -0.84 10.50 -7.91
C ALA A 75 -1.46 9.89 -9.18
N ALA A 76 -0.77 8.95 -9.82
CA ALA A 76 -1.26 8.22 -11.00
C ALA A 76 -2.54 7.40 -10.72
N ARG A 77 -2.79 7.03 -9.46
CA ARG A 77 -4.02 6.31 -9.05
C ARG A 77 -5.20 7.26 -8.80
N ARG A 78 -4.95 8.55 -8.60
CA ARG A 78 -6.02 9.51 -8.33
C ARG A 78 -6.92 9.60 -9.57
N PRO A 79 -8.26 9.50 -9.42
CA PRO A 79 -9.17 9.78 -10.53
C PRO A 79 -8.86 11.18 -11.06
N GLN A 80 -8.59 11.30 -12.35
CA GLN A 80 -8.55 12.61 -12.96
C GLN A 80 -9.95 13.23 -12.80
N PRO A 81 -10.06 14.49 -12.35
CA PRO A 81 -11.29 15.23 -12.53
C PRO A 81 -11.63 15.09 -14.01
N GLN A 82 -12.83 14.59 -14.34
CA GLN A 82 -13.33 14.69 -15.70
C GLN A 82 -13.14 16.15 -16.07
N GLN A 83 -12.26 16.43 -17.03
CA GLN A 83 -12.24 17.72 -17.67
C GLN A 83 -13.69 17.92 -18.11
N ALA A 84 -14.37 18.87 -17.48
CA ALA A 84 -15.62 19.36 -18.00
C ALA A 84 -15.29 19.71 -19.44
N ALA A 85 -15.79 18.90 -20.37
CA ALA A 85 -15.62 19.20 -21.77
C ALA A 85 -16.14 20.63 -21.92
N SER A 86 -15.25 21.54 -22.28
CA SER A 86 -15.65 22.86 -22.76
C SER A 86 -16.36 22.60 -24.09
N ALA A 87 -17.61 22.17 -23.99
CA ALA A 87 -18.54 22.18 -25.09
C ALA A 87 -18.85 23.64 -25.33
N THR A 88 -18.10 24.27 -26.24
CA THR A 88 -18.62 25.38 -27.02
C THR A 88 -19.70 24.78 -27.91
N SER A 89 -20.88 24.56 -27.33
CA SER A 89 -22.08 24.13 -28.01
C SER A 89 -23.23 24.71 -27.22
N ASP A 90 -23.56 25.92 -27.65
CA ASP A 90 -24.85 26.58 -27.45
C ASP A 90 -25.98 25.54 -27.45
N THR A 91 -26.59 25.32 -26.27
CA THR A 91 -27.90 24.72 -25.95
C THR A 91 -27.77 23.95 -24.63
N SER A 92 -28.09 24.63 -23.53
CA SER A 92 -28.26 23.99 -22.23
C SER A 92 -29.43 23.00 -22.27
N VAL A 93 -29.16 21.70 -22.41
CA VAL A 93 -30.17 20.68 -22.12
C VAL A 93 -30.27 20.55 -20.61
N VAL A 94 -31.20 21.30 -20.02
CA VAL A 94 -31.62 21.14 -18.63
C VAL A 94 -32.27 19.77 -18.48
N VAL A 95 -31.56 18.82 -17.88
CA VAL A 95 -32.15 17.53 -17.49
C VAL A 95 -32.94 17.73 -16.21
N THR A 96 -34.23 18.01 -16.33
CA THR A 96 -35.16 17.98 -15.19
C THR A 96 -35.36 16.54 -14.71
N PRO A 97 -35.11 16.20 -13.44
CA PRO A 97 -35.44 14.89 -12.91
C PRO A 97 -36.96 14.70 -12.92
N ARG A 98 -37.43 13.68 -13.65
CA ARG A 98 -38.83 13.27 -13.64
C ARG A 98 -39.10 12.51 -12.34
N PHE A 99 -39.57 13.21 -11.32
CA PHE A 99 -40.18 12.56 -10.16
C PHE A 99 -41.48 11.91 -10.63
N GLY A 100 -41.42 10.59 -10.91
CA GLY A 100 -42.61 9.78 -11.14
C GLY A 100 -43.54 9.85 -9.93
N ARG A 101 -44.86 9.72 -10.18
CA ARG A 101 -45.92 9.77 -9.15
C ARG A 101 -45.54 8.93 -7.93
N PRO A 102 -45.84 9.38 -6.69
CA PRO A 102 -45.52 8.62 -5.49
C PRO A 102 -46.17 7.23 -5.56
N ARG A 103 -45.39 6.19 -5.23
CA ARG A 103 -45.91 4.84 -5.03
C ARG A 103 -46.99 4.90 -3.95
N SER A 104 -48.12 4.26 -4.22
CA SER A 104 -49.21 4.05 -3.26
C SER A 104 -48.68 3.37 -1.98
N GLU A 105 -49.13 3.85 -0.82
CA GLU A 105 -48.78 3.32 0.50
C GLU A 105 -49.16 1.84 0.65
N PRO A 106 -48.42 1.07 1.46
CA PRO A 106 -48.70 -0.35 1.70
C PRO A 106 -49.91 -0.52 2.64
N PRO A 107 -50.74 -1.56 2.44
CA PRO A 107 -51.95 -1.77 3.23
C PRO A 107 -51.63 -2.24 4.67
N LEU A 108 -52.52 -1.85 5.60
CA LEU A 108 -52.52 -2.20 7.03
C LEU A 108 -52.68 -3.70 7.27
#